data_AF-A0A973YMD5-F1
#
_entry.id   AF-A0A973YMD5-F1
#
_cell.length_a   1.000
_cell.length_b   1.000
_cell.length_c   1.000
_cell.angle_alpha   90.00
_cell.angle_beta   90.00
_cell.angle_gamma   90.00
#
_symmetry.space_group_name_H-M   'P 1'
#
loop_
_entity.id
_entity.type
_entity.pdbx_description
1 polymer ?
#
loop_
_entity_poly.entity_id
_entity_poly.type
_entity_poly.pdbx_seq_one_letter_code
_entity_poly.pdbx_strand_id
1 'polypeptide(L)'
;MSLIRALGKDLEARSDDSLRALFGARPDLISPAVPDFPALAARASSRVSVQRALERLNRPQMQVLEALHLCTNTDTGHSVSAEGLCRQIKGSSLTTIEGILASLQELALVHPAAAPHGTPPAGDNSFYLPVACLKDVVGIYPAGLGRSYTELVRLQPAFAQRAVQLVSELHGGGFAIQDATTPMEAALALQHWTSSPEAVQAILAKAPERTTALLARFRNWAMGAVPQAQRKA
;
A
#
# COMPACT_ATOMS: atom_id res chain seq x y z
N MET A 1 -0.52 5.70 19.44
CA MET A 1 0.92 5.67 19.83
C MET A 1 1.74 6.22 18.68
N SER A 2 2.79 7.01 18.90
CA SER A 2 3.69 7.44 17.83
C SER A 2 4.42 6.24 17.21
N LEU A 3 4.49 6.17 15.87
CA LEU A 3 5.15 5.08 15.14
C LEU A 3 6.64 4.96 15.48
N ILE A 4 7.31 6.10 15.70
CA ILE A 4 8.72 6.14 16.13
C ILE A 4 8.88 5.46 17.50
N ARG A 5 7.92 5.67 18.41
CA ARG A 5 7.96 5.02 19.74
C ARG A 5 7.69 3.52 19.65
N ALA A 6 6.81 3.09 18.76
CA ALA A 6 6.56 1.68 18.50
C ALA A 6 7.82 1.01 17.95
N LEU A 7 8.47 1.63 16.95
CA LEU A 7 9.73 1.14 16.40
C LEU A 7 10.86 1.14 17.43
N GLY A 8 10.96 2.16 18.28
CA GLY A 8 11.96 2.22 19.35
C GLY A 8 11.85 1.05 20.32
N LYS A 9 10.63 0.69 20.73
CA LYS A 9 10.37 -0.49 21.57
C LYS A 9 10.70 -1.81 20.87
N ASP A 10 10.37 -1.92 19.59
CA ASP A 10 10.71 -3.10 18.79
C ASP A 10 12.24 -3.26 18.70
N LEU A 11 12.97 -2.18 18.41
CA LEU A 11 14.44 -2.19 18.37
C LEU A 11 15.07 -2.52 19.73
N GLU A 12 14.51 -2.00 20.81
CA GLU A 12 14.96 -2.29 22.19
C GLU A 12 14.76 -3.77 22.56
N ALA A 13 13.72 -4.42 22.04
CA ALA A 13 13.41 -5.82 22.32
C ALA A 13 14.20 -6.82 21.45
N ARG A 14 14.98 -6.36 20.46
CA ARG A 14 15.77 -7.23 19.58
C ARG A 14 17.01 -7.78 20.27
N SER A 15 17.46 -8.95 19.83
CA SER A 15 18.75 -9.51 20.25
C SER A 15 19.92 -8.72 19.68
N ASP A 16 21.08 -8.80 20.35
CA ASP A 16 22.32 -8.17 19.89
C ASP A 16 22.73 -8.62 18.47
N ASP A 17 22.51 -9.89 18.13
CA ASP A 17 22.78 -10.42 16.79
C ASP A 17 21.87 -9.80 15.73
N SER A 18 20.58 -9.59 16.06
CA SER A 18 19.63 -8.92 15.18
C SER A 18 20.00 -7.44 14.99
N LEU A 19 20.41 -6.75 16.06
CA LEU A 19 20.88 -5.36 15.97
C LEU A 19 22.18 -5.25 15.16
N ARG A 20 23.11 -6.18 15.33
CA ARG A 20 24.34 -6.25 14.53
C ARG A 20 24.03 -6.46 13.05
N ALA A 21 23.11 -7.37 12.72
CA ALA A 21 22.67 -7.59 11.35
C ALA A 21 22.02 -6.34 10.75
N LEU A 22 21.15 -5.64 11.51
CA LEU A 22 20.55 -4.37 11.13
C LEU A 22 21.62 -3.32 10.82
N PHE A 23 22.64 -3.15 11.67
CA PHE A 23 23.70 -2.17 11.43
C PHE A 23 24.60 -2.53 10.24
N GLY A 24 24.84 -3.83 10.00
CA GLY A 24 25.50 -4.29 8.79
C GLY A 24 24.70 -3.97 7.52
N ALA A 25 23.38 -4.18 7.56
CA ALA A 25 22.48 -3.92 6.44
C ALA A 25 22.17 -2.42 6.24
N ARG A 26 22.21 -1.61 7.31
CA ARG A 26 21.98 -0.16 7.30
C ARG A 26 23.09 0.60 8.07
N PRO A 27 24.28 0.74 7.47
CA PRO A 27 25.42 1.42 8.11
C PRO A 27 25.19 2.90 8.41
N ASP A 28 24.21 3.53 7.77
CA ASP A 28 23.83 4.91 8.02
C ASP A 28 23.13 5.13 9.38
N LEU A 29 22.67 4.06 10.04
CA LEU A 29 22.07 4.15 11.36
C LEU A 29 23.08 4.43 12.47
N ILE A 30 24.33 3.98 12.28
CA ILE A 30 25.40 4.05 13.30
C ILE A 30 26.26 5.32 13.18
N SER A 31 26.19 6.05 12.07
CA SER A 31 27.05 7.22 11.82
C SER A 31 26.24 8.46 11.41
N PRO A 32 26.26 9.55 12.22
CA PRO A 32 26.91 9.67 13.53
C PRO A 32 26.24 8.77 14.59
N ALA A 33 26.85 8.51 15.74
CA ALA A 33 26.21 7.70 16.77
C ALA A 33 24.88 8.33 17.27
N VAL A 34 23.95 7.50 17.75
CA VAL A 34 22.73 7.93 18.46
C VAL A 34 22.82 7.55 19.93
N PRO A 35 22.24 8.35 20.83
CA PRO A 35 22.34 8.11 22.27
C PRO A 35 21.45 6.98 22.79
N ASP A 36 20.33 6.67 22.11
CA ASP A 36 19.31 5.73 22.57
C ASP A 36 18.47 5.13 21.44
N PHE A 37 17.62 4.14 21.77
CA PHE A 37 16.71 3.47 20.83
C PHE A 37 15.64 4.38 20.22
N PRO A 38 15.01 5.33 20.96
CA PRO A 38 14.13 6.33 20.35
C PRO A 38 14.81 7.18 19.27
N ALA A 39 16.03 7.64 19.49
CA ALA A 39 16.80 8.40 18.51
C ALA A 39 17.24 7.51 17.33
N LEU A 40 17.57 6.24 17.59
CA LEU A 40 17.82 5.25 16.55
C LEU A 40 16.57 5.04 15.67
N ALA A 41 15.40 4.86 16.26
CA ALA A 41 14.13 4.71 15.56
C ALA A 41 13.78 5.95 14.72
N ALA A 42 14.03 7.15 15.27
CA ALA A 42 13.86 8.40 14.53
C ALA A 42 14.79 8.47 13.31
N ARG A 43 16.06 8.06 13.46
CA ARG A 43 17.01 7.98 12.34
C ARG A 43 16.62 6.93 11.31
N ALA A 44 16.24 5.74 11.75
CA ALA A 44 15.77 4.66 10.88
C ALA A 44 14.51 5.04 10.11
N SER A 45 13.68 5.91 10.67
CA SER A 45 12.49 6.46 10.03
C SER A 45 12.78 7.70 9.19
N SER A 46 14.02 8.19 9.13
CA SER A 46 14.33 9.40 8.33
C SER A 46 14.27 9.10 6.83
N ARG A 47 13.84 10.10 6.05
CA ARG A 47 13.68 9.98 4.58
C ARG A 47 14.94 9.43 3.89
N VAL A 48 16.11 9.98 4.22
CA VAL A 48 17.39 9.57 3.61
C VAL A 48 17.74 8.12 3.95
N SER A 49 17.51 7.73 5.20
CA SER A 49 17.81 6.37 5.67
C SER A 49 16.88 5.34 5.05
N VAL A 50 15.58 5.64 4.99
CA VAL A 50 14.58 4.79 4.32
C VAL A 50 14.90 4.68 2.84
N GLN A 51 15.20 5.79 2.15
CA GLN A 51 15.55 5.77 0.73
C GLN A 51 16.72 4.82 0.42
N ARG A 52 17.81 4.90 1.18
CA ARG A 52 18.97 3.98 1.03
C ARG A 52 18.61 2.52 1.27
N ALA A 53 17.72 2.26 2.23
CA ALA A 53 17.25 0.91 2.48
C ALA A 53 16.40 0.39 1.31
N LEU A 54 15.52 1.22 0.74
CA LEU A 54 14.69 0.83 -0.42
C LEU A 54 15.54 0.52 -1.66
N GLU A 55 16.64 1.25 -1.89
CA GLU A 55 17.58 1.01 -3.00
C GLU A 55 18.22 -0.38 -2.96
N ARG A 56 18.24 -1.04 -1.80
CA ARG A 56 18.80 -2.39 -1.60
C ARG A 56 17.75 -3.50 -1.65
N LEU A 57 16.47 -3.15 -1.69
CA LEU A 57 15.40 -4.13 -1.72
C LEU A 57 15.31 -4.80 -3.10
N ASN A 58 15.05 -6.11 -3.08
CA ASN A 58 14.67 -6.81 -4.29
C ASN A 58 13.22 -6.49 -4.69
N ARG A 59 12.85 -6.86 -5.91
CA ARG A 59 11.51 -6.56 -6.45
C ARG A 59 10.36 -7.15 -5.62
N PRO A 60 10.39 -8.41 -5.16
CA PRO A 60 9.37 -8.94 -4.25
C PRO A 60 9.24 -8.16 -2.94
N GLN A 61 10.36 -7.80 -2.30
CA GLN A 61 10.36 -7.00 -1.07
C GLN A 61 9.72 -5.63 -1.29
N MET A 62 10.09 -4.95 -2.37
CA MET A 62 9.49 -3.66 -2.73
C MET A 62 7.98 -3.80 -2.97
N GLN A 63 7.55 -4.83 -3.69
CA GLN A 63 6.13 -5.08 -3.97
C GLN A 63 5.32 -5.33 -2.69
N VAL A 64 5.85 -6.09 -1.74
CA VAL A 64 5.21 -6.30 -0.42
C VAL A 64 5.15 -4.99 0.37
N LEU A 65 6.21 -4.19 0.33
CA LEU A 65 6.26 -2.92 1.05
C LEU A 65 5.28 -1.88 0.46
N GLU A 66 5.14 -1.82 -0.86
CA GLU A 66 4.15 -0.97 -1.53
C GLU A 66 2.71 -1.45 -1.24
N ALA A 67 2.46 -2.76 -1.28
CA ALA A 67 1.16 -3.33 -0.91
C ALA A 67 0.82 -3.03 0.56
N LEU A 68 1.81 -3.16 1.45
CA LEU A 68 1.67 -2.78 2.86
C LEU A 68 1.30 -1.31 3.00
N HIS A 69 1.98 -0.41 2.27
CA HIS A 69 1.64 1.02 2.28
C HIS A 69 0.21 1.29 1.81
N LEU A 70 -0.24 0.60 0.75
CA LEU A 70 -1.58 0.76 0.18
C LEU A 70 -2.70 0.21 1.06
N CYS A 71 -2.43 -0.85 1.81
CA CYS A 71 -3.43 -1.52 2.66
C CYS A 71 -3.44 -1.02 4.11
N THR A 72 -2.51 -0.13 4.47
CA THR A 72 -2.41 0.43 5.82
C THR A 72 -2.66 1.92 5.83
N ASN A 73 -2.99 2.45 7.00
CA ASN A 73 -3.02 3.89 7.24
C ASN A 73 -2.28 4.19 8.54
N THR A 74 -1.09 4.77 8.41
CA THR A 74 -0.19 5.13 9.50
C THR A 74 -0.77 6.20 10.42
N ASP A 75 -1.63 7.07 9.90
CA ASP A 75 -2.20 8.20 10.65
C ASP A 75 -3.38 7.74 11.53
N THR A 76 -4.14 6.74 11.06
CA THR A 76 -5.25 6.12 11.82
C THR A 76 -4.82 4.86 12.58
N GLY A 77 -3.62 4.35 12.34
CA GLY A 77 -3.13 3.09 12.91
C GLY A 77 -3.77 1.84 12.29
N HIS A 78 -4.40 1.96 11.13
CA HIS A 78 -4.98 0.81 10.42
C HIS A 78 -3.86 -0.08 9.88
N SER A 79 -3.64 -1.22 10.53
CA SER A 79 -2.65 -2.23 10.18
C SER A 79 -3.25 -3.32 9.27
N VAL A 80 -2.40 -4.20 8.75
CA VAL A 80 -2.83 -5.33 7.92
C VAL A 80 -2.08 -6.59 8.32
N SER A 81 -2.73 -7.75 8.22
CA SER A 81 -2.10 -9.05 8.46
C SER A 81 -1.37 -9.57 7.22
N ALA A 82 -0.48 -10.55 7.40
CA ALA A 82 0.18 -11.24 6.29
C ALA A 82 -0.84 -11.89 5.33
N GLU A 83 -1.92 -12.48 5.85
CA GLU A 83 -3.02 -13.03 5.04
C GLU A 83 -3.75 -11.95 4.22
N GLY A 84 -3.93 -10.76 4.81
CA GLY A 84 -4.47 -9.60 4.11
C GLY A 84 -3.62 -9.22 2.90
N LEU A 85 -2.30 -9.16 3.07
CA LEU A 85 -1.35 -8.86 1.99
C LEU A 85 -1.27 -9.96 0.94
N CYS A 86 -1.30 -11.23 1.35
CA CYS A 86 -1.26 -12.37 0.46
C CYS A 86 -2.43 -12.34 -0.55
N ARG A 87 -3.62 -11.88 -0.13
CA ARG A 87 -4.78 -11.71 -1.01
C ARG A 87 -4.61 -10.60 -2.05
N GLN A 88 -3.79 -9.60 -1.77
CA GLN A 88 -3.56 -8.46 -2.66
C GLN A 88 -2.47 -8.75 -3.71
N ILE A 89 -1.53 -9.65 -3.39
CA ILE A 89 -0.42 -9.99 -4.28
C ILE A 89 -0.70 -11.32 -4.98
N LYS A 90 -1.15 -11.25 -6.23
CA LYS A 90 -1.45 -12.44 -7.04
C LYS A 90 -0.25 -13.38 -7.16
N GLY A 91 -0.48 -14.67 -6.92
CA GLY A 91 0.53 -15.72 -7.03
C GLY A 91 1.53 -15.77 -5.87
N SER A 92 1.30 -15.02 -4.79
CA SER A 92 2.09 -15.13 -3.56
C SER A 92 1.59 -16.27 -2.66
N SER A 93 2.49 -16.82 -1.86
CA SER A 93 2.16 -17.76 -0.77
C SER A 93 2.29 -17.05 0.56
N LEU A 94 1.48 -17.44 1.56
CA LEU A 94 1.53 -16.85 2.90
C LEU A 94 2.95 -16.94 3.49
N THR A 95 3.59 -18.11 3.36
CA THR A 95 4.97 -18.34 3.83
C THR A 95 5.99 -17.42 3.18
N THR A 96 5.81 -17.09 1.90
CA THR A 96 6.68 -16.14 1.20
C THR A 96 6.47 -14.72 1.71
N ILE A 97 5.23 -14.31 1.92
CA ILE A 97 4.88 -12.98 2.44
C ILE A 97 5.42 -12.80 3.87
N GLU A 98 5.24 -13.80 4.73
CA GLU A 98 5.77 -13.80 6.10
C GLU A 98 7.30 -13.71 6.12
N GLY A 99 7.99 -14.50 5.28
CA GLY A 99 9.45 -14.41 5.16
C GLY A 99 9.92 -13.03 4.69
N ILE A 100 9.22 -12.42 3.73
CA ILE A 100 9.53 -11.06 3.26
C ILE A 100 9.27 -10.03 4.37
N LEU A 101 8.14 -10.13 5.08
CA LEU A 101 7.81 -9.23 6.19
C LEU A 101 8.84 -9.33 7.31
N ALA A 102 9.30 -10.54 7.64
CA ALA A 102 10.37 -10.76 8.61
C ALA A 102 11.66 -10.06 8.17
N SER A 103 12.08 -10.23 6.90
CA SER A 103 13.26 -9.51 6.37
C SER A 103 13.08 -7.98 6.39
N LEU A 104 11.88 -7.47 6.08
CA LEU A 104 11.59 -6.03 6.14
C LEU A 104 11.57 -5.50 7.59
N GLN A 105 11.12 -6.32 8.54
CA GLN A 105 11.21 -6.02 9.97
C GLN A 105 12.67 -6.01 10.41
N GLU A 106 13.49 -7.00 10.03
CA GLU A 106 14.93 -7.00 10.32
C GLU A 106 15.61 -5.71 9.86
N LEU A 107 15.23 -5.17 8.70
CA LEU A 107 15.70 -3.89 8.17
C LEU A 107 15.11 -2.64 8.84
N ALA A 108 14.23 -2.80 9.84
CA ALA A 108 13.52 -1.72 10.52
C ALA A 108 12.71 -0.83 9.55
N LEU A 109 12.10 -1.44 8.53
CA LEU A 109 11.19 -0.78 7.58
C LEU A 109 9.71 -1.05 7.90
N VAL A 110 9.45 -2.12 8.65
CA VAL A 110 8.12 -2.55 9.09
C VAL A 110 8.21 -2.86 10.58
N HIS A 111 7.14 -2.60 11.32
CA HIS A 111 7.04 -2.96 12.73
C HIS A 111 5.70 -3.64 13.03
N PRO A 112 5.66 -4.51 14.05
CA PRO A 112 4.43 -5.10 14.51
C PRO A 112 3.49 -4.01 15.05
N ALA A 113 2.20 -4.20 14.83
CA ALA A 113 1.14 -3.28 15.20
C ALA A 113 -0.02 -4.03 15.87
N ALA A 114 -0.87 -3.28 16.56
CA ALA A 114 -2.13 -3.83 17.06
C ALA A 114 -3.07 -4.13 15.88
N ALA A 115 -3.98 -5.09 16.08
CA ALA A 115 -5.03 -5.37 15.13
C ALA A 115 -5.93 -4.13 14.91
N PRO A 116 -6.46 -3.90 13.70
CA PRO A 116 -7.37 -2.81 13.42
C PRO A 116 -8.62 -2.84 14.31
N HIS A 117 -9.19 -1.68 14.59
CA HIS A 117 -10.44 -1.63 15.35
C HIS A 117 -11.57 -2.38 14.61
N GLY A 118 -12.22 -3.32 15.30
CA GLY A 118 -13.32 -4.10 14.76
C GLY A 118 -12.94 -5.47 14.17
N THR A 119 -11.65 -5.83 14.14
CA THR A 119 -11.29 -7.24 13.89
C THR A 119 -11.66 -8.08 15.12
N PRO A 120 -12.43 -9.17 14.96
CA PRO A 120 -12.68 -10.09 16.07
C PRO A 120 -11.34 -10.61 16.60
N PRO A 121 -11.23 -10.92 17.91
CA PRO A 121 -10.05 -11.54 18.50
C PRO A 121 -9.96 -12.99 17.99
N ALA A 122 -9.56 -13.15 16.73
CA ALA A 122 -9.49 -14.42 16.05
C ALA A 122 -8.13 -14.53 15.35
N GLY A 123 -7.25 -15.31 15.98
CA GLY A 123 -5.98 -15.77 15.42
C GLY A 123 -4.74 -15.08 15.97
N ASP A 124 -3.64 -15.86 16.00
CA ASP A 124 -2.25 -15.44 16.24
C ASP A 124 -1.68 -14.61 15.06
N ASN A 125 -2.56 -13.84 14.40
CA ASN A 125 -2.20 -13.11 13.20
C ASN A 125 -1.40 -11.87 13.58
N SER A 126 -0.13 -11.87 13.18
CA SER A 126 0.72 -10.69 13.31
C SER A 126 0.26 -9.60 12.34
N PHE A 127 0.05 -8.39 12.87
CA PHE A 127 -0.32 -7.21 12.11
C PHE A 127 0.89 -6.29 11.95
N TYR A 128 0.98 -5.64 10.81
CA TYR A 128 2.15 -4.86 10.43
C TYR A 128 1.77 -3.43 10.03
N LEU A 129 2.68 -2.50 10.34
CA LEU A 129 2.65 -1.12 9.84
C LEU A 129 4.02 -0.76 9.25
N PRO A 130 4.05 -0.01 8.13
CA PRO A 130 5.29 0.51 7.60
C PRO A 130 5.81 1.68 8.45
N VAL A 131 7.11 1.99 8.32
CA VAL A 131 7.68 3.22 8.87
C VAL A 131 7.00 4.47 8.31
N ALA A 132 6.83 5.49 9.17
CA ALA A 132 6.02 6.67 8.87
C ALA A 132 6.43 7.42 7.59
N CYS A 133 7.74 7.54 7.32
CA CYS A 133 8.27 8.25 6.16
C CYS A 133 8.27 7.44 4.87
N LEU A 134 7.71 6.22 4.86
CA LEU A 134 7.64 5.41 3.64
C LEU A 134 6.89 6.16 2.51
N LYS A 135 5.80 6.87 2.86
CA LYS A 135 5.01 7.68 1.92
C LYS A 135 5.83 8.76 1.21
N ASP A 136 6.84 9.31 1.88
CA ASP A 136 7.69 10.39 1.34
C ASP A 136 8.79 9.87 0.39
N VAL A 137 9.01 8.55 0.39
CA VAL A 137 10.09 7.89 -0.36
C VAL A 137 9.54 7.08 -1.54
N VAL A 138 8.48 6.29 -1.34
CA VAL A 138 7.84 5.50 -2.41
C VAL A 138 7.19 6.41 -3.46
N GLY A 139 6.91 7.66 -3.09
CA GLY A 139 6.39 8.68 -3.97
C GLY A 139 4.87 8.74 -3.99
N ILE A 140 4.35 9.63 -4.84
CA ILE A 140 2.92 10.02 -4.85
C ILE A 140 2.04 8.86 -5.35
N TYR A 141 2.58 7.96 -6.17
CA TYR A 141 1.85 6.88 -6.83
C TYR A 141 2.51 5.52 -6.54
N PRO A 142 2.32 4.97 -5.32
CA PRO A 142 2.86 3.66 -4.97
C PRO A 142 2.41 2.59 -5.97
N ALA A 143 3.33 1.68 -6.31
CA ALA A 143 3.13 0.63 -7.31
C ALA A 143 2.65 1.12 -8.70
N GLY A 144 2.81 2.41 -9.01
CA GLY A 144 2.35 3.01 -10.26
C GLY A 144 0.82 3.10 -10.41
N LEU A 145 0.06 2.96 -9.31
CA LEU A 145 -1.41 2.91 -9.35
C LEU A 145 -2.09 4.27 -9.62
N GLY A 146 -1.32 5.35 -9.66
CA GLY A 146 -1.85 6.69 -9.89
C GLY A 146 -2.65 7.24 -8.71
N ARG A 147 -3.49 8.25 -8.98
CA ARG A 147 -4.34 8.89 -7.98
C ARG A 147 -5.50 7.98 -7.59
N SER A 148 -5.89 8.02 -6.32
CA SER A 148 -7.09 7.34 -5.87
C SER A 148 -8.35 7.97 -6.49
N TYR A 149 -9.46 7.24 -6.54
CA TYR A 149 -10.73 7.78 -7.02
C TYR A 149 -11.20 8.99 -6.21
N THR A 150 -10.95 8.98 -4.90
CA THR A 150 -11.30 10.09 -4.01
C THR A 150 -10.46 11.34 -4.28
N GLU A 151 -9.18 11.20 -4.59
CA GLU A 151 -8.35 12.31 -5.08
C GLU A 151 -8.78 12.80 -6.46
N LEU A 152 -9.14 11.90 -7.38
CA LEU A 152 -9.60 12.26 -8.71
C LEU A 152 -10.86 13.13 -8.67
N VAL A 153 -11.84 12.79 -7.82
CA VAL A 153 -13.05 13.63 -7.67
C VAL A 153 -12.72 15.01 -7.12
N ARG A 154 -11.75 15.12 -6.21
CA ARG A 154 -11.34 16.42 -5.64
C ARG A 154 -10.59 17.29 -6.64
N LEU A 155 -9.75 16.69 -7.47
CA LEU A 155 -8.81 17.40 -8.34
C LEU A 155 -9.32 17.58 -9.79
N GLN A 156 -10.27 16.76 -10.24
CA GLN A 156 -10.75 16.76 -11.63
C GLN A 156 -12.27 16.97 -11.71
N PRO A 157 -12.74 18.20 -11.99
CA PRO A 157 -14.17 18.52 -12.08
C PRO A 157 -14.93 17.67 -13.10
N ALA A 158 -14.31 17.38 -14.25
CA ALA A 158 -14.90 16.52 -15.28
C ALA A 158 -15.13 15.07 -14.81
N PHE A 159 -14.27 14.55 -13.94
CA PHE A 159 -14.49 13.23 -13.34
C PHE A 159 -15.61 13.29 -12.30
N ALA A 160 -15.60 14.32 -11.43
CA ALA A 160 -16.62 14.51 -10.41
C ALA A 160 -18.04 14.59 -10.99
N GLN A 161 -18.21 15.29 -12.11
CA GLN A 161 -19.51 15.41 -12.81
C GLN A 161 -20.04 14.07 -13.35
N ARG A 162 -19.14 13.13 -13.69
CA ARG A 162 -19.50 11.84 -14.29
C ARG A 162 -19.51 10.67 -13.31
N ALA A 163 -18.89 10.82 -12.13
CA ALA A 163 -18.66 9.73 -11.19
C ALA A 163 -19.98 9.04 -10.77
N VAL A 164 -21.01 9.81 -10.42
CA VAL A 164 -22.33 9.28 -10.03
C VAL A 164 -22.98 8.51 -11.17
N GLN A 165 -23.00 9.11 -12.37
CA GLN A 165 -23.54 8.45 -13.57
C GLN A 165 -22.80 7.14 -13.87
N LEU A 166 -21.48 7.11 -13.74
CA LEU A 166 -20.67 5.93 -13.98
C LEU A 166 -21.02 4.79 -13.00
N VAL A 167 -21.25 5.10 -11.72
CA VAL A 167 -21.69 4.10 -10.74
C VAL A 167 -23.07 3.57 -11.10
N SER A 168 -24.01 4.43 -11.49
CA SER A 168 -25.35 4.02 -11.93
C SER A 168 -25.32 3.15 -13.19
N GLU A 169 -24.45 3.46 -14.16
CA GLU A 169 -24.24 2.64 -15.37
C GLU A 169 -23.66 1.25 -15.03
N LEU A 170 -22.69 1.19 -14.10
CA LEU A 170 -22.14 -0.09 -13.62
C LEU A 170 -23.20 -0.91 -12.88
N HIS A 171 -24.00 -0.27 -12.03
CA HIS A 171 -25.10 -0.92 -11.33
C HIS A 171 -26.14 -1.48 -12.33
N GLY A 172 -26.55 -0.67 -13.31
CA GLY A 172 -27.45 -1.09 -14.40
C GLY A 172 -26.89 -2.21 -15.29
N GLY A 173 -25.57 -2.31 -15.41
CA GLY A 173 -24.86 -3.43 -16.07
C GLY A 173 -24.84 -4.74 -15.26
N GLY A 174 -25.44 -4.75 -14.07
CA GLY A 174 -25.54 -5.90 -13.18
C GLY A 174 -24.26 -6.17 -12.37
N PHE A 175 -23.42 -5.16 -12.15
CA PHE A 175 -22.26 -5.28 -11.25
C PHE A 175 -22.66 -4.93 -9.82
N ALA A 176 -22.13 -5.68 -8.85
CA ALA A 176 -22.36 -5.47 -7.41
C ALA A 176 -21.57 -4.26 -6.88
N ILE A 177 -21.93 -3.06 -7.32
CA ILE A 177 -21.40 -1.79 -6.83
C ILE A 177 -22.47 -1.08 -6.00
N GLN A 178 -22.04 -0.44 -4.90
CA GLN A 178 -22.93 0.36 -4.05
C GLN A 178 -23.39 1.60 -4.80
N ASP A 179 -24.69 1.90 -4.72
CA ASP A 179 -25.23 3.13 -5.27
C ASP A 179 -24.67 4.36 -4.54
N ALA A 180 -24.59 5.46 -5.28
CA ALA A 180 -24.06 6.72 -4.78
C ALA A 180 -24.89 7.89 -5.29
N THR A 181 -25.07 8.90 -4.44
CA THR A 181 -25.81 10.12 -4.79
C THR A 181 -24.89 11.32 -4.93
N THR A 182 -23.71 11.27 -4.30
CA THR A 182 -22.70 12.32 -4.39
C THR A 182 -21.44 11.85 -5.12
N PRO A 183 -20.66 12.76 -5.74
CA PRO A 183 -19.40 12.38 -6.38
C PRO A 183 -18.40 11.69 -5.43
N MET A 184 -18.36 12.09 -4.16
CA MET A 184 -17.47 11.48 -3.16
C MET A 184 -17.91 10.07 -2.78
N GLU A 185 -19.21 9.84 -2.59
CA GLU A 185 -19.77 8.49 -2.40
C GLU A 185 -19.45 7.61 -3.62
N ALA A 186 -19.63 8.14 -4.83
CA ALA A 186 -19.34 7.39 -6.05
C ALA A 186 -17.86 7.01 -6.14
N ALA A 187 -16.95 7.92 -5.77
CA ALA A 187 -15.52 7.63 -5.71
C ALA A 187 -15.19 6.50 -4.70
N LEU A 188 -15.80 6.53 -3.52
CA LEU A 188 -15.61 5.49 -2.49
C LEU A 188 -16.19 4.14 -2.96
N ALA A 189 -17.37 4.15 -3.58
CA ALA A 189 -18.00 2.95 -4.13
C ALA A 189 -17.12 2.32 -5.23
N LEU A 190 -16.59 3.14 -6.14
CA LEU A 190 -15.64 2.69 -7.18
C LEU A 190 -14.35 2.16 -6.58
N GLN A 191 -13.78 2.86 -5.59
CA GLN A 191 -12.55 2.42 -4.93
C GLN A 191 -12.75 1.08 -4.21
N HIS A 192 -13.87 0.92 -3.48
CA HIS A 192 -14.18 -0.33 -2.79
C HIS A 192 -14.40 -1.48 -3.78
N TRP A 193 -15.20 -1.24 -4.82
CA TRP A 193 -15.51 -2.24 -5.84
C TRP A 193 -14.26 -2.69 -6.62
N THR A 194 -13.41 -1.75 -7.03
CA THR A 194 -12.15 -2.05 -7.75
C THR A 194 -11.07 -2.66 -6.87
N SER A 195 -11.20 -2.61 -5.54
CA SER A 195 -10.28 -3.29 -4.61
C SER A 195 -10.49 -4.81 -4.56
N SER A 196 -11.62 -5.32 -5.07
CA SER A 196 -11.84 -6.77 -5.22
C SER A 196 -11.27 -7.27 -6.55
N PRO A 197 -10.34 -8.24 -6.53
CA PRO A 197 -9.82 -8.86 -7.75
C PRO A 197 -10.93 -9.51 -8.60
N GLU A 198 -11.99 -10.02 -7.97
CA GLU A 198 -13.11 -10.70 -8.60
C GLU A 198 -13.99 -9.70 -9.36
N ALA A 199 -14.29 -8.55 -8.76
CA ALA A 199 -15.04 -7.48 -9.38
C ALA A 199 -14.35 -6.96 -10.66
N VAL A 200 -13.03 -6.74 -10.58
CA VAL A 200 -12.22 -6.31 -11.73
C VAL A 200 -12.19 -7.38 -12.82
N GLN A 201 -12.09 -8.67 -12.46
CA GLN A 201 -12.14 -9.75 -13.44
C GLN A 201 -13.51 -9.86 -14.11
N ALA A 202 -14.60 -9.67 -13.36
CA ALA A 202 -15.96 -9.73 -13.88
C ALA A 202 -16.23 -8.64 -14.93
N ILE A 203 -15.78 -7.40 -14.71
CA ILE A 203 -15.92 -6.34 -15.71
C ILE A 203 -15.03 -6.57 -16.93
N LEU A 204 -13.81 -7.07 -16.73
CA LEU A 204 -12.90 -7.38 -17.84
C LEU A 204 -13.43 -8.55 -18.70
N ALA A 205 -14.12 -9.53 -18.10
CA ALA A 205 -14.74 -10.63 -18.83
C ALA A 205 -15.90 -10.17 -19.74
N LYS A 206 -16.62 -9.11 -19.35
CA LYS A 206 -17.67 -8.49 -20.18
C LYS A 206 -17.13 -7.42 -21.13
N ALA A 207 -15.82 -7.13 -21.09
CA ALA A 207 -15.23 -6.08 -21.91
C ALA A 207 -15.05 -6.53 -23.37
N PRO A 208 -15.03 -5.59 -24.35
CA PRO A 208 -14.74 -5.91 -25.74
C PRO A 208 -13.40 -6.64 -25.93
N GLU A 209 -13.30 -7.53 -26.91
CA GLU A 209 -12.15 -8.45 -27.11
C GLU A 209 -10.77 -7.78 -27.09
N ARG A 210 -10.65 -6.53 -27.59
CA ARG A 210 -9.36 -5.80 -27.66
C ARG A 210 -8.98 -5.10 -26.36
N THR A 211 -9.82 -5.11 -25.33
CA THR A 211 -9.62 -4.34 -24.09
C THR A 211 -8.39 -4.85 -23.33
N THR A 212 -8.26 -6.16 -23.14
CA THR A 212 -7.15 -6.76 -22.40
C THR A 212 -5.82 -6.51 -23.11
N ALA A 213 -5.80 -6.63 -24.44
CA ALA A 213 -4.62 -6.32 -25.25
C ALA A 213 -4.22 -4.84 -25.15
N LEU A 214 -5.21 -3.92 -25.12
CA LEU A 214 -4.96 -2.49 -24.91
C LEU A 214 -4.41 -2.22 -23.51
N LEU A 215 -5.03 -2.77 -22.46
CA LEU A 215 -4.56 -2.62 -21.07
C LEU A 215 -3.15 -3.18 -20.87
N ALA A 216 -2.81 -4.28 -21.54
CA ALA A 216 -1.46 -4.86 -21.50
C ALA A 216 -0.39 -3.88 -22.02
N ARG A 217 -0.73 -2.99 -22.96
CA ARG A 217 0.20 -1.95 -23.44
C ARG A 217 0.51 -0.90 -22.38
N PHE A 218 -0.38 -0.70 -21.41
CA PHE A 218 -0.19 0.22 -20.30
C PHE A 218 0.56 -0.41 -19.11
N ARG A 219 0.83 -1.72 -19.13
CA ARG A 219 1.47 -2.45 -18.03
C ARG A 219 2.83 -1.90 -17.61
N ASN A 220 3.56 -1.30 -18.54
CA ASN A 220 4.89 -0.73 -18.30
C ASN A 220 4.89 0.81 -18.32
N TRP A 221 3.72 1.44 -18.37
CA TRP A 221 3.65 2.91 -18.43
C TRP A 221 3.57 3.48 -17.01
N ALA A 222 4.48 4.38 -16.68
CA ALA A 222 4.65 4.94 -15.34
C ALA A 222 3.48 5.82 -14.84
N MET A 223 2.49 6.15 -15.69
CA MET A 223 1.44 7.10 -15.35
C MET A 223 0.11 6.69 -16.01
N GLY A 224 -0.94 6.51 -15.20
CA GLY A 224 -2.33 6.34 -15.63
C GLY A 224 -2.94 7.58 -16.31
N ALA A 225 -2.14 8.40 -16.96
CA ALA A 225 -2.59 9.54 -17.75
C ALA A 225 -2.51 9.16 -19.23
N VAL A 226 -3.65 8.81 -19.82
CA VAL A 226 -3.78 8.75 -21.29
C VAL A 226 -4.12 10.16 -21.75
N PRO A 227 -3.20 10.87 -22.45
CA PRO A 227 -3.53 12.16 -23.03
C PRO A 227 -4.66 11.95 -24.03
N GLN A 228 -5.78 12.67 -23.86
CA GLN A 228 -6.98 12.57 -24.69
C GLN A 228 -7.82 11.29 -24.57
N ALA A 229 -7.99 10.74 -23.36
CA ALA A 229 -9.02 9.71 -23.09
C ALA A 229 -10.48 10.22 -23.17
N GLN A 230 -10.69 11.50 -23.52
CA GLN A 230 -12.02 11.97 -23.85
C GLN A 230 -12.44 11.32 -25.18
N ARG A 231 -13.32 10.32 -25.11
CA ARG A 231 -14.13 9.97 -26.28
C ARG A 231 -14.82 11.25 -26.70
N LYS A 232 -14.49 11.78 -27.89
CA LYS A 232 -15.41 12.65 -28.60
C LYS A 232 -16.70 11.84 -28.77
N ALA A 233 -17.75 12.27 -28.08
CA ALA A 233 -19.11 11.81 -28.34
C ALA A 233 -19.49 12.23 -29.76
#